data_AF-A0A382NVD3-F1
#
_entry.id   AF-A0A382NVD3-F1
#
_cell.length_a   1.000
_cell.length_b   1.000
_cell.length_c   1.000
_cell.angle_alpha   90.00
_cell.angle_beta   90.00
_cell.angle_gamma   90.00
#
_symmetry.space_group_name_H-M   'P 1'
#
loop_
_entity.id
_entity.type
_entity.pdbx_description
1 polymer ?
#
loop_
_entity_poly.entity_id
_entity_poly.type
_entity_poly.pdbx_seq_one_letter_code
_entity_poly.pdbx_strand_id
1 'polypeptide(L)'
;MANNNNPRDNIDQCEKCLPAFCCNYFAFGIDEPEDRKDYESLLWKLAHEKVSIYVYRKQWYIMIHTRCNFLTADNKCGIYENRPYLCKEHSVENCE
;
A
#
# COMPACT_ATOMS: atom_id res chain seq x y z
N MET A 1 16.41 20.30 -14.24
CA MET A 1 17.07 19.05 -13.79
C MET A 1 17.00 19.07 -12.28
N ALA A 2 15.99 18.42 -11.70
CA ALA A 2 15.77 18.47 -10.25
C ALA A 2 16.87 17.68 -9.54
N ASN A 3 17.42 18.27 -8.47
CA ASN A 3 18.42 17.66 -7.60
C ASN A 3 17.84 16.38 -6.96
N ASN A 4 18.22 15.22 -7.49
CA ASN A 4 17.81 13.89 -7.04
C ASN A 4 18.59 13.45 -5.78
N ASN A 5 18.44 14.17 -4.67
CA ASN A 5 18.94 13.76 -3.36
C ASN A 5 17.80 13.49 -2.38
N ASN A 6 16.69 12.93 -2.84
CA ASN A 6 15.66 12.41 -1.95
C ASN A 6 16.06 10.98 -1.55
N PRO A 7 16.38 10.70 -0.28
CA PRO A 7 16.75 9.35 0.18
C PRO A 7 15.66 8.29 -0.09
N ARG A 8 14.44 8.73 -0.44
CA ARG A 8 13.28 7.90 -0.82
C ARG A 8 13.31 7.41 -2.28
N ASP A 9 14.24 7.86 -3.11
CA ASP A 9 14.33 7.47 -4.53
C ASP A 9 15.38 6.37 -4.79
N ASN A 10 15.97 5.77 -3.75
CA ASN A 10 16.96 4.71 -3.92
C ASN A 10 16.31 3.37 -4.30
N ILE A 11 16.65 2.86 -5.48
CA ILE A 11 16.19 1.55 -6.02
C ILE A 11 16.48 0.39 -5.06
N ASP A 12 17.52 0.53 -4.23
CA ASP A 12 17.94 -0.44 -3.22
C ASP A 12 16.89 -0.65 -2.12
N GLN A 13 15.95 0.29 -1.96
CA GLN A 13 14.88 0.19 -0.96
C GLN A 13 13.96 -1.00 -1.25
N CYS A 14 13.67 -1.28 -2.52
CA CYS A 14 12.85 -2.43 -2.90
C CYS A 14 13.59 -3.77 -2.71
N GLU A 15 14.90 -3.82 -2.98
CA GLU A 15 15.69 -5.04 -2.74
C GLU A 15 15.78 -5.41 -1.26
N LYS A 16 15.89 -4.41 -0.38
CA LYS A 16 15.97 -4.60 1.07
C LYS A 16 14.60 -4.87 1.71
N CYS A 17 13.54 -4.40 1.08
CA CYS A 17 12.17 -4.67 1.48
C CYS A 17 11.73 -6.01 0.86
N LEU A 18 12.10 -7.15 1.44
CA LEU A 18 11.49 -8.44 1.10
C LEU A 18 10.24 -8.65 1.98
N PRO A 19 9.06 -8.96 1.43
CA PRO A 19 8.72 -9.34 0.05
C PRO A 19 8.14 -8.20 -0.82
N ALA A 20 8.68 -6.98 -0.71
CA ALA A 20 8.20 -5.74 -1.36
C ALA A 20 6.77 -5.38 -0.92
N PHE A 21 6.60 -5.12 0.37
CA PHE A 21 5.29 -4.89 1.01
C PHE A 21 4.44 -3.85 0.26
N CYS A 22 5.00 -2.70 -0.11
CA CYS A 22 4.30 -1.63 -0.85
C CYS A 22 3.79 -2.05 -2.24
N CYS A 23 4.30 -3.16 -2.80
CA CYS A 23 3.84 -3.71 -4.07
C CYS A 23 2.87 -4.89 -3.90
N ASN A 24 2.54 -5.28 -2.67
CA ASN A 24 1.67 -6.42 -2.38
C ASN A 24 0.37 -6.03 -1.66
N TYR A 25 0.17 -4.75 -1.38
CA TYR A 25 -1.10 -4.23 -0.93
C TYR A 25 -1.30 -2.79 -1.39
N PHE A 26 -2.54 -2.34 -1.31
CA PHE A 26 -2.86 -0.92 -1.26
C PHE A 26 -3.94 -0.69 -0.20
N ALA A 27 -3.92 0.48 0.42
CA ALA A 27 -4.89 0.89 1.42
C ALA A 27 -5.51 2.24 1.06
N PHE A 28 -6.77 2.42 1.43
CA PHE A 28 -7.46 3.69 1.28
C PHE A 28 -8.41 3.91 2.45
N GLY A 29 -8.65 5.19 2.76
CA GLY A 29 -9.56 5.61 3.81
C GLY A 29 -11.00 5.21 3.47
N ILE A 30 -11.71 4.73 4.48
CA ILE A 30 -13.15 4.51 4.44
C ILE A 30 -13.82 5.32 5.54
N ASP A 31 -15.12 5.56 5.40
CA ASP A 31 -15.88 6.23 6.43
C ASP A 31 -16.04 5.35 7.68
N GLU A 32 -16.11 6.00 8.84
CA GLU A 32 -16.45 5.33 10.10
C GLU A 32 -17.89 4.78 10.00
N PRO A 33 -18.13 3.49 10.34
CA PRO A 33 -19.48 2.93 10.31
C PRO A 33 -20.36 3.60 11.37
N GLU A 34 -21.50 4.16 10.97
CA GLU A 34 -22.41 4.87 11.88
C GLU A 34 -23.61 4.01 12.30
N ASP A 35 -24.02 3.07 11.44
CA ASP A 35 -25.18 2.21 11.69
C ASP A 35 -24.90 0.72 11.46
N ARG A 36 -25.88 -0.12 11.80
CA ARG A 36 -25.77 -1.58 11.64
C ARG A 36 -25.50 -2.00 10.19
N LYS A 37 -26.07 -1.30 9.22
CA LYS A 37 -25.92 -1.62 7.81
C LYS A 37 -24.49 -1.35 7.35
N ASP A 38 -23.85 -0.31 7.86
CA ASP A 38 -22.44 -0.04 7.61
C ASP A 38 -21.56 -1.15 8.18
N TYR A 39 -21.81 -1.59 9.42
CA TYR A 39 -21.09 -2.73 10.00
C TYR A 39 -21.28 -4.01 9.18
N GLU A 40 -22.49 -4.32 8.71
CA GLU A 40 -22.75 -5.48 7.84
C GLU A 40 -22.02 -5.34 6.49
N SER A 41 -21.92 -4.13 5.94
CA SER A 41 -21.11 -3.85 4.74
C SER A 41 -19.62 -4.09 4.97
N LEU A 42 -19.08 -3.70 6.14
CA LEU A 42 -17.68 -3.99 6.49
C LEU A 42 -17.44 -5.48 6.68
N LEU A 43 -18.36 -6.20 7.34
CA LEU A 43 -18.27 -7.65 7.49
C LEU A 43 -18.29 -8.37 6.14
N TRP A 44 -19.15 -7.92 5.20
CA TRP A 44 -19.17 -8.47 3.85
C TRP A 44 -17.84 -8.25 3.11
N LYS A 45 -17.22 -7.06 3.25
CA LYS A 45 -15.88 -6.80 2.69
C LYS A 45 -14.82 -7.71 3.32
N LEU A 46 -14.82 -7.84 4.64
CA LEU A 46 -13.90 -8.71 5.40
C LEU A 46 -14.09 -10.21 5.13
N ALA A 47 -15.23 -10.63 4.60
CA ALA A 47 -15.47 -12.02 4.22
C ALA A 47 -14.62 -12.47 3.01
N HIS A 48 -13.93 -11.55 2.32
CA HIS A 48 -13.05 -11.87 1.19
C HIS A 48 -11.61 -12.07 1.68
N GLU A 49 -10.95 -13.14 1.20
CA GLU A 49 -9.65 -13.64 1.71
C GLU A 49 -8.53 -12.60 1.83
N LYS A 50 -8.49 -11.60 0.94
CA LYS A 50 -7.38 -10.65 0.80
C LYS A 50 -7.77 -9.24 1.22
N VAL A 51 -8.65 -9.12 2.21
CA VAL A 51 -9.17 -7.85 2.71
C VAL A 51 -8.95 -7.74 4.21
N SER A 52 -8.43 -6.62 4.68
CA SER A 52 -8.33 -6.28 6.10
C SER A 52 -8.77 -4.84 6.33
N ILE A 53 -9.28 -4.55 7.52
CA ILE A 53 -9.66 -3.20 7.94
C ILE A 53 -8.88 -2.85 9.20
N TYR A 54 -8.39 -1.62 9.29
CA TYR A 54 -7.70 -1.12 10.47
C TYR A 54 -8.11 0.32 10.78
N VAL A 55 -7.89 0.72 12.03
CA VAL A 55 -8.18 2.08 12.51
C VAL A 55 -6.89 2.71 13.00
N TYR A 56 -6.50 3.82 12.40
CA TYR A 56 -5.32 4.58 12.77
C TYR A 56 -5.69 6.04 13.01
N ARG A 57 -5.34 6.59 14.18
CA ARG A 57 -5.66 7.99 14.57
C ARG A 57 -7.13 8.39 14.34
N LYS A 58 -8.07 7.50 14.68
CA LYS A 58 -9.53 7.66 14.47
C LYS A 58 -9.97 7.73 13.01
N GLN A 59 -9.11 7.34 12.07
CA GLN A 59 -9.48 7.17 10.67
C GLN A 59 -9.52 5.69 10.34
N TRP A 60 -10.52 5.29 9.56
CA TRP A 60 -10.72 3.91 9.14
C TRP A 60 -10.08 3.70 7.78
N TYR A 61 -9.45 2.55 7.60
CA TYR A 61 -8.79 2.18 6.37
C TYR A 61 -9.17 0.75 6.00
N ILE A 62 -9.36 0.52 4.71
CA ILE A 62 -9.42 -0.82 4.15
C ILE A 62 -8.14 -1.06 3.36
N MET A 63 -7.58 -2.25 3.55
CA MET A 63 -6.38 -2.73 2.88
C MET A 63 -6.71 -3.96 2.04
N ILE A 64 -6.31 -3.92 0.77
CA ILE A 64 -6.48 -4.99 -0.18
C ILE A 64 -5.10 -5.59 -0.46
N HIS A 65 -4.92 -6.85 -0.10
CA HIS A 65 -3.68 -7.59 -0.25
C HIS A 65 -3.59 -8.16 -1.66
N THR A 66 -3.14 -7.34 -2.61
CA THR A 66 -2.98 -7.79 -4.00
C THR A 66 -1.61 -7.43 -4.55
N ARG A 67 -1.07 -8.35 -5.34
CA ARG A 67 0.24 -8.19 -5.98
C ARG A 67 0.15 -7.20 -7.13
N CYS A 68 1.05 -6.23 -7.16
CA CYS A 68 1.24 -5.31 -8.27
C CYS A 68 1.70 -6.07 -9.52
N ASN A 69 1.12 -5.72 -10.68
CA ASN A 69 1.47 -6.33 -11.96
C ASN A 69 2.89 -5.98 -12.43
N PHE A 70 3.46 -4.88 -11.95
CA PHE A 70 4.81 -4.43 -12.32
C PHE A 70 5.90 -4.95 -11.38
N LEU A 71 5.55 -5.68 -10.32
CA LEU A 71 6.55 -6.31 -9.46
C LEU A 71 7.19 -7.49 -10.20
N THR A 72 8.50 -7.55 -10.29
CA THR A 72 9.25 -8.64 -10.96
C THR A 72 9.46 -9.83 -10.02
N ALA A 73 10.03 -10.93 -10.54
CA ALA A 73 10.40 -12.10 -9.73
C ALA A 73 11.51 -11.78 -8.71
N ASP A 74 12.36 -10.80 -9.02
CA ASP A 74 13.46 -10.35 -8.16
C ASP A 74 13.03 -9.30 -7.11
N ASN A 75 11.72 -9.14 -6.88
CA ASN A 75 11.13 -8.13 -5.98
C ASN A 75 11.49 -6.67 -6.35
N LYS A 76 11.70 -6.39 -7.64
CA LYS A 76 11.94 -5.04 -8.16
C LYS A 76 10.73 -4.50 -8.89
N CYS A 77 10.58 -3.18 -8.92
CA CYS A 77 9.57 -2.54 -9.76
C CYS A 77 10.05 -2.46 -11.21
N GLY A 78 9.34 -3.11 -12.13
CA GLY A 78 9.65 -3.12 -13.56
C GLY A 78 9.44 -1.77 -14.27
N ILE A 79 8.74 -0.82 -13.62
CA ILE A 79 8.51 0.53 -14.14
C ILE A 79 9.10 1.60 -13.21
N TYR A 80 10.21 1.32 -12.53
CA TYR A 80 10.75 2.16 -11.45
C TYR A 80 10.79 3.65 -11.81
N GLU A 81 11.38 4.02 -12.95
CA GLU A 81 11.48 5.43 -13.40
C GLU A 81 10.11 6.08 -13.70
N ASN A 82 9.16 5.29 -14.16
CA ASN A 82 7.81 5.72 -14.55
C ASN A 82 6.77 5.45 -13.45
N ARG A 83 7.21 5.18 -12.21
CA ARG A 83 6.31 4.84 -11.11
C ARG A 83 5.32 5.99 -10.84
N PRO A 84 4.05 5.69 -10.50
CA PRO A 84 3.06 6.70 -10.09
C PRO A 84 3.56 7.54 -8.90
N TYR A 85 3.02 8.75 -8.74
CA TYR A 85 3.46 9.65 -7.66
C TYR A 85 3.30 9.01 -6.26
N LEU A 86 2.22 8.26 -6.02
CA LEU A 86 2.02 7.54 -4.75
C LEU A 86 3.17 6.57 -4.45
N CYS A 87 3.64 5.83 -5.47
CA CYS A 87 4.78 4.93 -5.32
C CYS A 87 6.10 5.68 -5.05
N LYS A 88 6.21 6.96 -5.44
CA LYS A 88 7.38 7.82 -5.13
C LYS A 88 7.33 8.36 -3.70
N GLU A 89 6.13 8.55 -3.16
CA GLU A 89 5.93 9.07 -1.80
C GLU A 89 6.09 7.99 -0.73
N HIS A 90 5.83 6.73 -1.07
CA HIS A 90 6.08 5.60 -0.18
C HIS A 90 7.58 5.46 0.13
N SER A 91 7.91 5.40 1.42
CA SER A 91 9.25 5.11 1.94
C SER A 91 9.22 3.84 2.77
N VAL A 92 10.29 3.03 2.67
CA VAL A 92 10.47 1.82 3.51
C VAL A 92 10.59 2.18 4.99
N GLU A 93 11.04 3.40 5.32
CA GLU A 93 11.17 3.87 6.70
C GLU A 93 9.82 4.07 7.41
N ASN A 94 8.75 4.25 6.63
CA ASN A 94 7.40 4.50 7.11
C ASN A 94 6.43 3.37 6.67
N CYS A 95 6.98 2.20 6.33
CA CYS A 95 6.20 1.01 6.06
C CYS A 95 5.53 0.58 7.38
N GLU A 96 4.21 0.40 7.36
CA GLU A 96 3.45 -0.15 8.49
C GLU A 96 3.97 -1.53 8.92
#